data_AF-A0A409XG13-F1
#
_entry.id   AF-A0A409XG13-F1
#
_cell.length_a   1.000
_cell.length_b   1.000
_cell.length_c   1.000
_cell.angle_alpha   90.00
_cell.angle_beta   90.00
_cell.angle_gamma   90.00
#
_symmetry.space_group_name_H-M   'P 1'
#
loop_
_entity.id
_entity.type
_entity.pdbx_description
1 polymer ?
#
loop_
_entity_poly.entity_id
_entity_poly.type
_entity_poly.pdbx_seq_one_letter_code
_entity_poly.pdbx_strand_id
1 'polypeptide(L)'
;MDPEFTTKVQVKLLDTNNPSLPPLVLQITHMVDTYMLWIGTADSNTNTGNGEKAVLNGNLCKDWACAMPPRVSGAPSAATSLFRSSSSDVALPMAQRLAKRFQKQIFLSVDIPVDFTSMGQGHRLVFEAEKGIVTTLKEIETQEKVGKTQE
;
A
#
# COMPACT_ATOMS: atom_id res chain seq x y z
N MET A 1 -10.02 25.69 -15.18
CA MET A 1 -8.82 24.88 -14.98
C MET A 1 -9.34 23.59 -14.40
N ASP A 2 -9.52 22.58 -15.25
CA ASP A 2 -10.27 21.38 -14.92
C ASP A 2 -9.61 20.61 -13.76
N PRO A 3 -10.35 20.19 -12.73
CA PRO A 3 -9.81 19.43 -11.60
C PRO A 3 -9.41 17.98 -11.96
N GLU A 4 -9.50 17.60 -13.24
CA GLU A 4 -9.49 16.21 -13.72
C GLU A 4 -8.13 15.49 -13.61
N PHE A 5 -7.03 16.19 -13.32
CA PHE A 5 -5.67 15.61 -13.29
C PHE A 5 -4.87 15.92 -12.01
N THR A 6 -5.52 15.95 -10.84
CA THR A 6 -4.78 16.25 -9.60
C THR A 6 -4.18 14.99 -8.97
N THR A 7 -2.85 14.86 -9.03
CA THR A 7 -2.11 13.90 -8.20
C THR A 7 -2.19 14.32 -6.73
N LYS A 8 -2.57 13.40 -5.83
CA LYS A 8 -2.63 13.65 -4.38
C LYS A 8 -1.70 12.70 -3.65
N VAL A 9 -0.84 13.24 -2.79
CA VAL A 9 0.04 12.46 -1.92
C VAL A 9 -0.47 12.52 -0.49
N GLN A 10 -0.58 11.38 0.17
CA GLN A 10 -1.02 11.26 1.55
C GLN A 10 -0.14 10.25 2.29
N VAL A 11 0.11 10.50 3.56
CA VAL A 11 0.80 9.55 4.45
C VAL A 11 -0.15 9.24 5.60
N LYS A 12 -0.38 7.94 5.84
CA LYS A 12 -1.18 7.47 6.97
C LYS A 12 -0.36 6.54 7.85
N LEU A 13 -0.44 6.76 9.16
CA LEU A 13 -0.08 5.74 10.13
C LEU A 13 -1.24 4.73 10.19
N LEU A 14 -0.93 3.45 10.12
CA LEU A 14 -1.92 2.38 10.18
C LEU A 14 -1.99 1.86 11.61
N ASP A 15 -3.20 1.85 12.17
CA ASP A 15 -3.44 1.32 13.51
C ASP A 15 -3.24 -0.19 13.52
N THR A 16 -2.16 -0.65 14.15
CA THR A 16 -1.95 -2.07 14.43
C THR A 16 -2.64 -2.40 15.76
N ASN A 17 -3.71 -3.19 15.74
CA ASN A 17 -4.41 -3.65 16.95
C ASN A 17 -3.56 -4.56 17.87
N ASN A 18 -2.28 -4.76 17.53
CA ASN A 18 -1.37 -5.62 18.26
C ASN A 18 -0.12 -4.82 18.69
N PRO A 19 0.07 -4.57 20.00
CA PRO A 19 1.22 -3.80 20.50
C PRO A 19 2.56 -4.53 20.35
N SER A 20 2.56 -5.82 19.99
CA SER A 20 3.80 -6.57 19.71
C SER A 20 4.34 -6.37 18.28
N LEU A 21 3.59 -5.68 17.41
CA LEU A 21 4.03 -5.36 16.05
C LEU A 21 4.50 -3.90 15.97
N PRO A 22 5.49 -3.59 15.11
CA PRO A 22 5.86 -2.22 14.84
C PRO A 22 4.69 -1.49 14.16
N PRO A 23 4.53 -0.17 14.42
CA PRO A 23 3.60 0.65 13.66
C PRO A 23 3.89 0.59 12.16
N LEU A 24 2.84 0.57 11.35
CA LEU A 24 2.94 0.56 9.89
C LEU A 24 2.62 1.93 9.34
N VAL A 25 3.32 2.33 8.28
CA VAL A 25 3.10 3.58 7.57
C VAL A 25 2.81 3.29 6.12
N LEU A 26 1.78 3.93 5.60
CA LEU A 26 1.36 3.85 4.22
C LEU A 26 1.47 5.23 3.57
N GLN A 27 2.30 5.35 2.55
CA GLN A 27 2.27 6.47 1.63
C GLN A 27 1.45 6.11 0.40
N ILE A 28 0.57 7.02 0.02
CA ILE A 28 -0.33 6.87 -1.11
C ILE A 28 -0.09 8.03 -2.05
N THR A 29 0.31 7.73 -3.27
CA THR A 29 0.25 8.66 -4.40
C THR A 29 -0.94 8.25 -5.25
N HIS A 30 -2.02 9.01 -5.14
CA HIS A 30 -3.24 8.81 -5.89
C HIS A 30 -3.18 9.59 -7.21
N MET A 31 -3.39 8.89 -8.31
CA MET A 31 -3.51 9.40 -9.67
C MET A 31 -4.83 8.90 -10.25
N VAL A 32 -5.27 9.47 -11.38
CA VAL A 32 -6.61 9.25 -11.98
C VAL A 32 -7.11 7.80 -11.88
N ASP A 33 -6.40 6.86 -12.50
CA ASP A 33 -6.76 5.43 -12.50
C ASP A 33 -5.67 4.54 -11.89
N THR A 34 -4.84 5.11 -11.03
CA THR A 34 -3.65 4.42 -10.52
C THR A 34 -3.33 4.82 -9.09
N TYR A 35 -2.98 3.83 -8.29
CA TYR A 35 -2.34 4.05 -7.00
C TYR A 35 -0.88 3.64 -7.06
N MET A 36 0.00 4.53 -6.60
CA MET A 36 1.35 4.17 -6.22
C MET A 36 1.46 4.19 -4.70
N LEU A 37 1.77 3.03 -4.14
CA LEU A 37 1.73 2.74 -2.72
C LEU A 37 3.15 2.37 -2.26
N TRP A 38 3.53 2.92 -1.11
CA TRP A 38 4.67 2.45 -0.35
C TRP A 38 4.19 2.09 1.05
N ILE A 39 4.56 0.91 1.54
CA ILE A 39 4.26 0.49 2.90
C ILE A 39 5.53 0.03 3.61
N GLY A 40 5.75 0.55 4.81
CA GLY A 40 6.89 0.20 5.64
C GLY A 40 6.57 0.28 7.13
N THR A 41 7.56 -0.05 7.95
CA THR A 41 7.48 0.06 9.40
C THR A 41 8.00 1.41 9.88
N ALA A 42 7.50 1.89 11.00
CA ALA A 42 7.99 3.09 11.65
C ALA A 42 8.46 2.82 13.09
N ASP A 43 9.30 3.69 13.62
CA ASP A 43 9.89 3.49 14.94
C ASP A 43 8.86 3.77 16.04
N SER A 44 8.69 2.83 16.98
CA SER A 44 7.67 2.91 18.03
C SER A 44 7.87 4.05 19.05
N ASN A 45 8.97 4.80 18.97
CA ASN A 45 9.44 5.69 20.05
C ASN A 45 9.14 7.19 19.88
N THR A 46 8.42 7.66 18.84
CA THR A 46 8.18 9.11 18.65
C THR A 46 6.75 9.46 18.24
N ASN A 47 6.05 10.20 19.12
CA ASN A 47 4.61 10.50 19.03
C ASN A 47 4.21 11.65 18.08
N THR A 48 5.09 12.15 17.20
CA THR A 48 4.71 13.20 16.24
C THR A 48 5.67 13.22 15.04
N GLY A 49 5.16 13.10 13.81
CA GLY A 49 5.96 13.15 12.56
C GLY A 49 6.62 11.83 12.14
N ASN A 50 6.29 10.70 12.79
CA ASN A 50 6.89 9.40 12.51
C ASN A 50 6.59 8.89 11.09
N GLY A 51 5.37 9.11 10.59
CA GLY A 51 4.96 8.66 9.26
C GLY A 51 5.83 9.25 8.14
N GLU A 52 5.99 10.56 8.12
CA GLU A 52 6.79 11.25 7.10
C GLU A 52 8.28 10.88 7.19
N LYS A 53 8.83 10.75 8.40
CA LYS A 53 10.21 10.29 8.60
C LYS A 53 10.43 8.85 8.12
N ALA A 54 9.49 7.96 8.41
CA ALA A 54 9.55 6.58 7.95
C ALA A 54 9.53 6.50 6.42
N VAL A 55 8.72 7.33 5.78
CA VAL A 55 8.70 7.46 4.31
C VAL A 55 10.04 7.98 3.77
N LEU A 56 10.59 9.06 4.35
CA LEU A 56 11.85 9.66 3.89
C LEU A 56 13.05 8.71 4.02
N ASN A 57 13.04 7.85 5.04
CA ASN A 57 14.09 6.87 5.28
C ASN A 57 13.78 5.49 4.65
N GLY A 58 12.61 5.36 4.01
CA GLY A 58 12.11 4.13 3.43
C GLY A 58 12.77 3.79 2.09
N ASN A 59 12.69 2.51 1.71
CA ASN A 59 13.28 1.97 0.49
C ASN A 59 12.19 1.57 -0.49
N LEU A 60 12.10 2.26 -1.63
CA LEU A 60 11.07 1.99 -2.63
C LEU A 60 11.31 0.70 -3.45
N CYS A 61 12.56 0.23 -3.55
CA CYS A 61 12.94 -0.82 -4.52
C CYS A 61 13.33 -2.17 -3.92
N LYS A 62 13.06 -2.45 -2.63
CA LYS A 62 13.40 -3.77 -2.03
C LYS A 62 12.46 -4.88 -2.49
N ASP A 63 11.17 -4.60 -2.54
CA ASP A 63 10.15 -5.48 -3.08
C ASP A 63 9.06 -4.60 -3.71
N TRP A 64 9.09 -4.48 -5.03
CA TRP A 64 8.23 -3.57 -5.78
C TRP A 64 7.57 -4.32 -6.93
N ALA A 65 6.25 -4.24 -7.01
CA ALA A 65 5.48 -4.83 -8.08
C ALA A 65 4.48 -3.84 -8.68
N CYS A 66 4.11 -4.10 -9.94
CA CYS A 66 3.00 -3.45 -10.62
C CYS A 66 1.95 -4.51 -10.96
N ALA A 67 0.68 -4.21 -10.68
CA ALA A 67 -0.45 -5.04 -11.05
C ALA A 67 -1.52 -4.21 -11.76
N MET A 68 -2.18 -4.83 -12.73
CA MET A 68 -3.25 -4.21 -13.51
C MET A 68 -4.57 -4.95 -13.30
N PRO A 69 -5.72 -4.25 -13.34
CA PRO A 69 -7.01 -4.89 -13.18
C PRO A 69 -7.26 -5.88 -14.33
N PRO A 70 -7.92 -7.02 -14.07
CA PRO A 70 -8.26 -7.96 -15.13
C PRO A 70 -9.29 -7.34 -16.07
N ARG A 71 -9.09 -7.47 -17.39
CA ARG A 71 -10.05 -6.98 -18.40
C ARG A 71 -11.32 -7.82 -18.47
N VAL A 72 -11.25 -9.07 -18.02
CA VAL A 72 -12.36 -10.04 -18.04
C VAL A 72 -12.75 -10.38 -16.61
N SER A 73 -14.05 -10.35 -16.31
CA SER A 73 -14.56 -10.74 -14.99
C SER A 73 -14.16 -12.19 -14.67
N GLY A 74 -13.65 -12.42 -13.46
CA GLY A 74 -13.18 -13.72 -13.01
C GLY A 74 -11.73 -14.07 -13.39
N ALA A 75 -11.10 -13.35 -14.33
CA ALA A 75 -9.70 -13.59 -14.68
C ALA A 75 -8.73 -13.17 -13.55
N PRO A 76 -7.53 -13.76 -13.49
CA PRO A 76 -6.47 -13.28 -12.60
C PRO A 76 -5.98 -11.89 -13.04
N SER A 77 -5.59 -11.06 -12.07
CA SER A 77 -4.92 -9.79 -12.35
C SER A 77 -3.50 -10.07 -12.85
N ALA A 78 -3.12 -9.45 -13.97
CA ALA A 78 -1.76 -9.49 -14.47
C ALA A 78 -0.87 -8.63 -13.56
N ALA A 79 0.28 -9.17 -13.14
CA ALA A 79 1.26 -8.44 -12.37
C ALA A 79 2.67 -8.78 -12.78
N THR A 80 3.58 -7.86 -12.50
CA THR A 80 4.99 -7.93 -12.81
C THR A 80 5.78 -7.42 -11.61
N SER A 81 6.75 -8.19 -11.16
CA SER A 81 7.71 -7.70 -10.17
C SER A 81 8.71 -6.79 -10.89
N LEU A 82 8.80 -5.55 -10.44
CA LEU A 82 9.72 -4.55 -10.99
C LEU A 82 11.10 -4.71 -10.35
N PHE A 83 11.11 -4.87 -9.02
CA PHE A 83 12.29 -5.18 -8.25
C PHE A 83 11.94 -6.23 -7.21
N ARG A 84 12.79 -7.26 -7.09
CA ARG A 84 12.62 -8.35 -6.14
C ARG A 84 13.93 -8.63 -5.44
N SER A 85 13.96 -8.45 -4.12
CA SER A 85 15.00 -9.04 -3.30
C SER A 85 14.75 -10.54 -3.14
N SER A 86 15.81 -11.35 -3.08
CA SER A 86 15.69 -12.80 -2.87
C SER A 86 14.98 -13.17 -1.55
N SER A 87 14.92 -12.23 -0.62
CA SER A 87 14.31 -12.37 0.71
C SER A 87 12.84 -11.94 0.79
N SER A 88 12.24 -11.38 -0.26
CA SER A 88 10.84 -10.93 -0.24
C SER A 88 10.11 -11.22 -1.56
N ASP A 89 8.87 -11.69 -1.45
CA ASP A 89 7.95 -11.92 -2.58
C ASP A 89 6.51 -11.58 -2.15
N VAL A 90 6.36 -10.45 -1.47
CA VAL A 90 5.11 -10.03 -0.84
C VAL A 90 4.38 -9.05 -1.75
N ALA A 91 5.12 -8.13 -2.40
CA ALA A 91 4.52 -7.06 -3.18
C ALA A 91 3.71 -7.58 -4.37
N LEU A 92 4.22 -8.58 -5.11
CA LEU A 92 3.56 -9.11 -6.30
C LEU A 92 2.17 -9.70 -6.02
N PRO A 93 2.01 -10.70 -5.13
CA PRO A 93 0.70 -11.27 -4.86
C PRO A 93 -0.25 -10.28 -4.17
N MET A 94 0.27 -9.35 -3.37
CA MET A 94 -0.55 -8.31 -2.74
C MET A 94 -1.06 -7.30 -3.77
N ALA A 95 -0.20 -6.81 -4.67
CA ALA A 95 -0.59 -5.89 -5.74
C ALA A 95 -1.68 -6.49 -6.64
N GLN A 96 -1.58 -7.79 -6.97
CA GLN A 96 -2.62 -8.49 -7.75
C GLN A 96 -3.99 -8.46 -7.08
N ARG A 97 -4.04 -8.72 -5.77
CA ARG A 97 -5.29 -8.71 -5.00
C ARG A 97 -5.87 -7.30 -4.93
N LEU A 98 -5.02 -6.29 -4.72
CA LEU A 98 -5.43 -4.89 -4.68
C LEU A 98 -5.96 -4.42 -6.06
N ALA A 99 -5.24 -4.69 -7.14
CA ALA A 99 -5.66 -4.30 -8.49
C ALA A 99 -6.98 -4.97 -8.89
N LYS A 100 -7.15 -6.26 -8.58
CA LYS A 100 -8.43 -6.95 -8.78
C LYS A 100 -9.56 -6.37 -7.93
N ARG A 101 -9.26 -5.91 -6.70
CA ARG A 101 -10.28 -5.38 -5.78
C ARG A 101 -10.74 -3.98 -6.17
N PHE A 102 -9.81 -3.09 -6.48
CA PHE A 102 -10.07 -1.67 -6.73
C PHE A 102 -10.27 -1.35 -8.21
N GLN A 103 -10.05 -2.31 -9.10
CA GLN A 103 -10.19 -2.14 -10.55
C GLN A 103 -9.32 -0.99 -11.11
N LYS A 104 -8.19 -0.71 -10.46
CA LYS A 104 -7.20 0.32 -10.81
C LYS A 104 -5.82 -0.31 -10.93
N GLN A 105 -4.90 0.33 -11.66
CA GLN A 105 -3.50 -0.10 -11.68
C GLN A 105 -2.85 0.20 -10.33
N ILE A 106 -2.08 -0.75 -9.80
CA ILE A 106 -1.43 -0.64 -8.49
C ILE A 106 0.07 -0.83 -8.66
N PHE A 107 0.84 0.20 -8.30
CA PHE A 107 2.26 0.06 -7.99
C PHE A 107 2.38 -0.09 -6.47
N LEU A 108 2.98 -1.17 -6.00
CA LEU A 108 3.12 -1.44 -4.57
C LEU A 108 4.57 -1.76 -4.24
N SER A 109 5.17 -0.90 -3.42
CA SER A 109 6.46 -1.13 -2.78
C SER A 109 6.28 -1.54 -1.32
N VAL A 110 6.96 -2.62 -0.91
CA VAL A 110 6.93 -3.15 0.46
C VAL A 110 8.34 -3.05 1.05
N ASP A 111 8.48 -2.24 2.11
CA ASP A 111 9.70 -2.07 2.89
C ASP A 111 9.47 -2.53 4.33
N ILE A 112 9.17 -3.82 4.50
CA ILE A 112 9.02 -4.45 5.81
C ILE A 112 10.34 -5.17 6.14
N PRO A 113 10.99 -4.87 7.29
CA PRO A 113 12.25 -5.50 7.65
C PRO A 113 12.14 -7.03 7.75
N VAL A 114 13.14 -7.72 7.17
CA VAL A 114 13.22 -9.19 7.18
C VAL A 114 13.33 -9.78 8.58
N ASP A 115 13.82 -9.02 9.56
CA ASP A 115 13.98 -9.47 10.95
C ASP A 115 12.65 -9.96 11.55
N PHE A 116 11.53 -9.32 11.19
CA PHE A 116 10.19 -9.73 11.60
C PHE A 116 9.71 -11.00 10.86
N THR A 117 10.19 -11.25 9.64
CA THR A 117 9.89 -12.49 8.91
C THR A 117 10.55 -13.72 9.54
N SER A 118 11.77 -13.57 10.06
CA SER A 118 12.50 -14.63 10.78
C SER A 118 11.90 -14.99 12.15
N MET A 119 11.14 -14.08 12.79
CA MET A 119 10.50 -14.34 14.09
C MET A 119 9.11 -14.99 13.98
N GLY A 120 8.70 -15.44 12.79
CA GLY A 120 7.37 -16.03 12.55
C GLY A 120 6.21 -15.03 12.61
N GLN A 121 6.48 -13.75 12.89
CA GLN A 121 5.49 -12.67 12.92
C GLN A 121 5.31 -11.97 11.58
N GLY A 122 6.22 -12.19 10.61
CA GLY A 122 6.20 -11.50 9.31
C GLY A 122 4.91 -11.71 8.53
N HIS A 123 4.34 -12.92 8.51
CA HIS A 123 3.05 -13.17 7.85
C HIS A 123 1.92 -12.35 8.48
N ARG A 124 1.95 -12.15 9.80
CA ARG A 124 0.94 -11.36 10.51
C ARG A 124 1.12 -9.87 10.23
N LEU A 125 2.36 -9.38 10.17
CA LEU A 125 2.65 -7.99 9.83
C LEU A 125 2.23 -7.65 8.40
N VAL A 126 2.54 -8.55 7.45
CA VAL A 126 2.11 -8.44 6.04
C VAL A 126 0.58 -8.45 5.93
N PHE A 127 -0.10 -9.27 6.73
CA PHE A 127 -1.56 -9.28 6.77
C PHE A 127 -2.16 -7.97 7.30
N GLU A 128 -1.64 -7.43 8.42
CA GLU A 128 -2.10 -6.13 8.94
C GLU A 128 -1.78 -4.99 7.96
N ALA A 129 -0.65 -5.06 7.25
CA ALA A 129 -0.29 -4.13 6.18
C ALA A 129 -1.32 -4.15 5.04
N GLU A 130 -1.65 -5.33 4.50
CA GLU A 130 -2.66 -5.45 3.44
C GLU A 130 -4.05 -4.98 3.92
N LYS A 131 -4.43 -5.35 5.15
CA LYS A 131 -5.69 -4.92 5.76
C LYS A 131 -5.74 -3.39 5.89
N GLY A 132 -4.67 -2.75 6.37
CA GLY A 132 -4.58 -1.30 6.51
C GLY A 132 -4.64 -0.57 5.17
N ILE A 133 -3.97 -1.10 4.14
CA ILE A 133 -4.09 -0.60 2.76
C ILE A 133 -5.55 -0.68 2.29
N VAL A 134 -6.17 -1.84 2.43
CA VAL A 134 -7.55 -2.05 1.97
C VAL A 134 -8.53 -1.09 2.66
N THR A 135 -8.42 -0.93 3.97
CA THR A 135 -9.29 -0.02 4.73
C THR A 135 -9.09 1.42 4.26
N THR A 136 -7.84 1.86 4.13
CA THR A 136 -7.51 3.22 3.71
C THR A 136 -7.99 3.52 2.29
N LEU A 137 -7.75 2.62 1.34
CA LEU A 137 -8.18 2.83 -0.05
C LEU A 137 -9.71 2.82 -0.19
N LYS A 138 -10.42 1.99 0.59
CA LYS A 138 -11.88 2.02 0.63
C LYS A 138 -12.43 3.36 1.11
N GLU A 139 -11.81 3.98 2.12
CA GLU A 139 -12.20 5.31 2.60
C GLU A 139 -12.06 6.34 1.49
N ILE A 140 -10.93 6.34 0.78
CA ILE A 140 -10.65 7.25 -0.35
C ILE A 140 -11.70 7.07 -1.47
N GLU A 141 -11.93 5.83 -1.91
CA GLU A 141 -12.92 5.52 -2.95
C GLU A 141 -14.36 5.88 -2.54
N THR A 142 -14.68 5.79 -1.24
CA THR A 142 -15.99 6.20 -0.71
C THR A 142 -16.15 7.71 -0.78
N GLN A 143 -15.12 8.47 -0.40
CA GLN A 143 -15.12 9.93 -0.49
C GLN A 143 -15.28 10.42 -1.93
N GLU A 144 -14.65 9.74 -2.90
CA GLU A 144 -14.78 10.06 -4.33
C GLU A 144 -16.19 9.85 -4.87
N LYS A 145 -16.86 8.77 -4.46
CA LYS A 145 -18.25 8.50 -4.87
C LYS A 145 -19.22 9.54 -4.33
N VAL A 146 -19.01 10.00 -3.10
CA VAL A 146 -19.83 11.05 -2.49
C VAL A 146 -19.66 12.37 -3.25
N GLY A 147 -18.42 12.74 -3.62
CA GLY A 147 -18.16 13.95 -4.41
C GLY A 147 -18.83 13.94 -5.78
N LYS A 148 -18.90 12.79 -6.45
CA LYS A 148 -19.54 12.63 -7.77
C LYS A 148 -21.08 12.60 -7.74
N THR A 149 -21.70 12.48 -6.57
CA THR A 149 -23.18 12.41 -6.44
C THR A 149 -23.79 13.79 -6.17
N GLN A 150 -22.98 14.83 -5.96
CA GLN A 150 -23.41 16.20 -5.69
C GLN A 150 -23.29 17.14 -6.90
N GLU A 151 -22.79 16.64 -8.03
CA GLU A 151 -22.85 17.28 -9.36
C GLU A 151 -23.93 16.59 -10.21
#